data_AF-A0A932A044-F1
#
_entry.id   AF-A0A932A044-F1
#
_cell.length_a   1.000
_cell.length_b   1.000
_cell.length_c   1.000
_cell.angle_alpha   90.00
_cell.angle_beta   90.00
_cell.angle_gamma   90.00
#
_symmetry.space_group_name_H-M   'P 1'
#
loop_
_entity.id
_entity.type
_entity.pdbx_description
1 polymer ?
#
loop_
_entity_poly.entity_id
_entity_poly.type
_entity_poly.pdbx_seq_one_letter_code
_entity_poly.pdbx_strand_id
1 'polypeptide(L)'
;MQTNANNAIAIAIVLRMDPVGNGNVSGVNWNDNNRFVKHNLKPQAYMRYGDDFVIIEPDAERLRFFRMQTVNFLKTILKLEVNPKSDRIVKSRHGLKYLGVKIWPDGCTLTRRNLVRIKERLNFRNVSSYGGLIKQHGNYKQMKKFNWMMYERLTLDFFE
;
A
#
# COMPACT_ATOMS: atom_id res chain seq x y z
N MET A 1 14.44 0.50 29.43
CA MET A 1 14.21 -0.66 28.54
C MET A 1 14.32 -0.20 27.10
N GLN A 2 15.48 -0.38 26.48
CA GLN A 2 15.70 -0.05 25.07
C GLN A 2 15.03 -1.13 24.22
N THR A 3 13.90 -0.79 23.59
CA THR A 3 13.25 -1.65 22.61
C THR A 3 14.15 -1.69 21.39
N ASN A 4 14.97 -2.75 21.28
CA ASN A 4 15.82 -3.01 20.14
C ASN A 4 15.02 -2.87 18.83
N ALA A 5 15.37 -1.87 18.03
CA ALA A 5 14.83 -1.62 16.68
C ALA A 5 15.11 -2.77 15.67
N ASN A 6 15.65 -3.90 16.13
CA ASN A 6 16.04 -5.06 15.35
C ASN A 6 15.08 -6.26 15.45
N ASN A 7 14.04 -6.22 16.30
CA ASN A 7 13.07 -7.31 16.40
C ASN A 7 11.94 -7.16 15.36
N ALA A 8 12.22 -7.78 14.20
CA ALA A 8 11.32 -8.28 13.17
C ALA A 8 9.81 -7.94 13.31
N ILE A 9 9.40 -6.78 12.80
CA ILE A 9 7.98 -6.50 12.58
C ILE A 9 7.60 -7.15 11.24
N ALA A 10 6.69 -8.11 11.25
CA ALA A 10 6.20 -8.71 10.03
C ALA A 10 5.08 -7.82 9.45
N ILE A 11 5.32 -7.29 8.25
CA ILE A 11 4.39 -6.44 7.51
C ILE A 11 3.75 -7.25 6.39
N ALA A 12 2.42 -7.28 6.47
CA ALA A 12 1.44 -7.36 5.41
C ALA A 12 1.51 -8.54 4.45
N ILE A 13 0.49 -9.37 4.65
CA ILE A 13 -0.27 -10.02 3.61
C ILE A 13 -0.89 -8.92 2.72
N VAL A 14 -0.48 -8.83 1.45
CA VAL A 14 -1.24 -8.11 0.41
C VAL A 14 -2.08 -9.17 -0.26
N LEU A 15 -3.38 -9.24 -0.03
CA LEU A 15 -4.21 -10.08 -0.90
C LEU A 15 -4.80 -9.17 -1.95
N ARG A 16 -4.44 -9.39 -3.19
CA ARG A 16 -5.22 -8.96 -4.34
C ARG A 16 -6.20 -10.09 -4.62
N MET A 17 -7.49 -9.77 -4.69
CA MET A 17 -8.50 -10.77 -4.95
C MET A 17 -8.82 -10.82 -6.43
N ASP A 18 -8.94 -12.04 -6.94
CA ASP A 18 -9.46 -12.30 -8.28
C ASP A 18 -10.80 -13.05 -8.10
N PRO A 19 -11.83 -12.78 -8.92
CA PRO A 19 -13.08 -13.53 -8.86
C PRO A 19 -12.83 -15.01 -9.08
N VAL A 20 -13.57 -15.85 -8.35
CA VAL A 20 -13.58 -17.29 -8.59
C VAL A 20 -14.43 -17.56 -9.84
N GLY A 21 -13.81 -17.83 -10.98
CA GLY A 21 -14.47 -18.09 -12.27
C GLY A 21 -14.88 -16.82 -13.05
N ASN A 22 -15.81 -16.95 -13.99
CA ASN A 22 -16.30 -15.84 -14.86
C ASN A 22 -17.25 -14.84 -14.15
N GLY A 23 -17.26 -14.80 -12.82
CA GLY A 23 -18.18 -13.95 -12.05
C GLY A 23 -17.67 -12.52 -11.86
N ASN A 24 -18.56 -11.52 -12.00
CA ASN A 24 -18.24 -10.14 -11.66
C ASN A 24 -18.11 -9.95 -10.14
N VAL A 25 -17.06 -9.28 -9.68
CA VAL A 25 -16.78 -8.96 -8.25
C VAL A 25 -17.75 -7.92 -7.66
N SER A 26 -18.68 -7.41 -8.47
CA SER A 26 -19.55 -6.26 -8.17
C SER A 26 -20.60 -6.47 -7.07
N GLY A 27 -20.64 -7.65 -6.43
CA GLY A 27 -21.56 -7.98 -5.33
C GLY A 27 -20.90 -8.33 -3.99
N VAL A 28 -19.56 -8.22 -3.86
CA VAL A 28 -18.87 -8.64 -2.62
C VAL A 28 -19.11 -7.63 -1.50
N ASN A 29 -19.70 -8.09 -0.38
CA ASN A 29 -19.80 -7.30 0.84
C ASN A 29 -18.47 -7.28 1.61
N TRP A 30 -17.62 -6.32 1.28
CA TRP A 30 -16.33 -6.11 1.93
C TRP A 30 -16.40 -5.72 3.41
N ASN A 31 -17.57 -5.30 3.87
CA ASN A 31 -17.75 -4.82 5.24
C ASN A 31 -17.55 -5.95 6.26
N ASP A 32 -17.95 -7.17 5.89
CA ASP A 32 -17.83 -8.35 6.74
C ASP A 32 -16.37 -8.74 6.97
N ASN A 33 -15.53 -8.67 5.92
CA ASN A 33 -14.09 -8.88 6.08
C ASN A 33 -13.45 -7.84 6.99
N ASN A 34 -13.74 -6.56 6.75
CA ASN A 34 -13.19 -5.48 7.56
C ASN A 34 -13.60 -5.63 9.03
N ARG A 35 -14.86 -6.04 9.29
CA ARG A 35 -15.34 -6.33 10.64
C ARG A 35 -14.60 -7.52 11.24
N PHE A 36 -14.45 -8.61 10.50
CA PHE A 36 -13.73 -9.80 10.95
C PHE A 36 -12.28 -9.49 11.33
N VAL A 37 -11.53 -8.81 10.46
CA VAL A 37 -10.12 -8.48 10.75
C VAL A 37 -10.00 -7.55 11.95
N LYS A 38 -10.83 -6.49 12.01
CA LYS A 38 -10.76 -5.51 13.10
C LYS A 38 -11.25 -6.02 14.44
N HIS A 39 -12.33 -6.81 14.48
CA HIS A 39 -12.97 -7.22 15.73
C HIS A 39 -12.63 -8.63 16.17
N ASN A 40 -12.32 -9.56 15.26
CA ASN A 40 -11.97 -10.93 15.62
C ASN A 40 -10.45 -11.11 15.71
N LEU A 41 -9.70 -10.69 14.67
CA LEU A 41 -8.24 -10.85 14.66
C LEU A 41 -7.52 -9.81 15.53
N LYS A 42 -8.00 -8.56 15.51
CA LYS A 42 -7.44 -7.44 16.29
C LYS A 42 -5.90 -7.31 16.16
N PRO A 43 -5.37 -7.18 14.94
CA PRO A 43 -3.94 -6.97 14.76
C PRO A 43 -3.50 -5.61 15.30
N GLN A 44 -2.18 -5.42 15.47
CA GLN A 44 -1.62 -4.14 15.89
C GLN A 44 -2.03 -3.00 14.93
N ALA A 45 -2.02 -3.26 13.63
CA ALA A 45 -2.62 -2.34 12.66
C ALA A 45 -3.17 -3.07 11.43
N TYR A 46 -4.19 -2.46 10.81
CA TYR A 46 -4.83 -2.94 9.59
C TYR A 46 -5.14 -1.77 8.66
N MET A 47 -4.78 -1.92 7.38
CA MET A 47 -5.15 -0.99 6.31
C MET A 47 -5.80 -1.75 5.15
N ARG A 48 -6.78 -1.12 4.50
CA ARG A 48 -7.46 -1.64 3.31
C ARG A 48 -7.69 -0.52 2.31
N TYR A 49 -7.50 -0.83 1.04
CA TYR A 49 -7.80 0.03 -0.10
C TYR A 49 -8.37 -0.82 -1.23
N GLY A 50 -9.67 -0.68 -1.47
CA GLY A 50 -10.39 -1.60 -2.36
C GLY A 50 -10.15 -3.05 -1.93
N ASP A 51 -9.61 -3.85 -2.82
CA ASP A 51 -9.41 -5.27 -2.57
C ASP A 51 -8.04 -5.58 -1.97
N ASP A 52 -7.12 -4.59 -1.93
CA ASP A 52 -5.77 -4.74 -1.37
C ASP A 52 -5.77 -4.35 0.12
N PHE A 53 -5.31 -5.24 0.99
CA PHE A 53 -5.19 -4.98 2.44
C PHE A 53 -3.83 -5.34 2.98
N VAL A 54 -3.57 -4.88 4.20
CA VAL A 54 -2.29 -4.92 4.89
C VAL A 54 -2.58 -5.17 6.36
N ILE A 55 -2.07 -6.26 6.90
CA ILE A 55 -2.06 -6.56 8.34
C ILE A 55 -0.64 -6.37 8.86
N ILE A 56 -0.49 -5.63 9.96
CA ILE A 56 0.80 -5.38 10.60
C ILE A 56 0.74 -6.01 11.99
N GLU A 57 1.70 -6.88 12.27
CA GLU A 57 1.82 -7.58 13.55
C GLU A 57 3.30 -7.81 13.90
N PRO A 58 3.72 -7.65 15.17
CA PRO A 58 5.11 -7.84 15.57
C PRO A 58 5.47 -9.33 15.73
N ASP A 59 4.48 -10.17 16.02
CA ASP A 59 4.64 -11.61 16.16
C ASP A 59 4.37 -12.33 14.83
N ALA A 60 5.38 -13.03 14.33
CA ALA A 60 5.32 -13.75 13.06
C ALA A 60 4.35 -14.94 13.09
N GLU A 61 4.21 -15.64 14.22
CA GLU A 61 3.27 -16.77 14.35
C GLU A 61 1.82 -16.25 14.42
N ARG A 62 1.58 -15.16 15.16
CA ARG A 62 0.28 -14.46 15.10
C ARG A 62 -0.04 -13.98 13.70
N LEU A 63 0.92 -13.45 12.95
CA LEU A 63 0.68 -13.02 11.58
C LEU A 63 0.35 -14.20 10.65
N ARG A 64 1.03 -15.35 10.79
CA ARG A 64 0.69 -16.58 10.04
C ARG A 64 -0.70 -17.08 10.40
N PHE A 65 -1.07 -17.05 11.67
CA PHE A 65 -2.42 -17.38 12.11
C PHE A 65 -3.45 -16.43 11.50
N PHE A 66 -3.24 -15.12 11.54
CA PHE A 66 -4.11 -14.12 10.91
C PHE A 66 -4.23 -14.32 9.41
N ARG A 67 -3.13 -14.66 8.73
CA ARG A 67 -3.15 -15.02 7.31
C ARG A 67 -4.08 -16.19 7.05
N MET A 68 -3.88 -17.30 7.76
CA MET A 68 -4.68 -18.50 7.60
C MET A 68 -6.17 -18.22 7.85
N GLN A 69 -6.50 -17.53 8.94
CA GLN A 69 -7.87 -17.16 9.29
C GLN A 69 -8.51 -16.26 8.24
N THR A 70 -7.77 -15.26 7.74
CA THR A 70 -8.26 -14.34 6.72
C THR A 70 -8.49 -15.07 5.39
N VAL A 71 -7.53 -15.89 4.93
CA VAL A 71 -7.67 -16.69 3.69
C VAL A 71 -8.87 -17.63 3.80
N ASN A 72 -9.05 -18.30 4.93
CA ASN A 72 -10.17 -19.19 5.15
C ASN A 72 -11.50 -18.43 5.16
N PHE A 73 -11.60 -17.29 5.85
CA PHE A 73 -12.79 -16.45 5.87
C PHE A 73 -13.17 -15.99 4.46
N LEU A 74 -12.19 -15.53 3.68
CA LEU A 74 -12.42 -15.09 2.30
C LEU A 74 -12.93 -16.22 1.41
N LYS A 75 -12.33 -17.40 1.51
CA LYS A 75 -12.72 -18.56 0.71
C LYS A 75 -14.11 -19.09 1.08
N THR A 76 -14.41 -19.15 2.38
CA THR A 76 -15.64 -19.78 2.89
C THR A 76 -16.84 -18.84 2.90
N ILE A 77 -16.65 -17.60 3.36
CA ILE A 77 -17.74 -16.63 3.52
C ILE A 77 -17.93 -15.80 2.26
N LEU A 78 -16.83 -15.26 1.69
CA LEU A 78 -16.92 -14.39 0.52
C LEU A 78 -16.76 -15.12 -0.81
N LYS A 79 -16.40 -16.41 -0.78
CA LYS A 79 -16.10 -17.22 -1.98
C LYS A 79 -15.05 -16.57 -2.89
N LEU A 80 -14.03 -15.97 -2.28
CA LEU A 80 -12.92 -15.32 -2.97
C LEU A 80 -11.62 -16.07 -2.76
N GLU A 81 -10.78 -16.02 -3.80
CA GLU A 81 -9.44 -16.56 -3.74
C GLU A 81 -8.39 -15.46 -3.69
N VAL A 82 -7.27 -15.83 -3.08
CA VAL A 82 -6.13 -14.98 -2.89
C VAL A 82 -5.18 -15.13 -4.07
N ASN A 83 -4.75 -14.00 -4.65
CA ASN A 83 -3.72 -14.05 -5.68
C ASN A 83 -2.35 -14.45 -5.06
N PRO A 84 -1.75 -15.58 -5.48
CA PRO A 84 -0.50 -16.08 -4.90
C PRO A 84 0.68 -15.13 -5.03
N LYS A 85 0.68 -14.25 -6.04
CA LYS A 85 1.75 -13.25 -6.21
C LYS A 85 1.65 -12.16 -5.17
N SER A 86 0.44 -11.83 -4.73
CA SER A 86 0.22 -10.76 -3.77
C SER A 86 0.48 -11.25 -2.34
N ASP A 87 0.09 -12.49 -2.05
CA ASP A 87 0.15 -13.07 -0.72
C ASP A 87 1.58 -13.37 -0.27
N ARG A 88 2.05 -12.57 0.69
CA ARG A 88 3.43 -12.63 1.17
C ARG A 88 3.48 -12.12 2.60
N ILE A 89 4.48 -12.57 3.35
CA ILE A 89 4.86 -11.97 4.63
C ILE A 89 6.20 -11.27 4.41
N VAL A 90 6.26 -9.97 4.64
CA VAL A 90 7.47 -9.16 4.42
C VAL A 90 8.00 -8.68 5.76
N LYS A 91 9.30 -8.78 6.03
CA LYS A 91 9.89 -8.15 7.21
C LYS A 91 9.91 -6.63 7.02
N SER A 92 9.60 -5.88 8.07
CA SER A 92 9.49 -4.42 8.05
C SER A 92 10.73 -3.71 7.52
N ARG A 93 11.92 -4.24 7.85
CA ARG A 93 13.22 -3.76 7.36
C ARG A 93 13.37 -3.78 5.83
N HIS A 94 12.57 -4.58 5.12
CA HIS A 94 12.60 -4.61 3.66
C HIS A 94 11.67 -3.55 3.05
N GLY A 95 10.76 -3.00 3.86
CA GLY A 95 9.71 -2.06 3.52
C GLY A 95 8.66 -2.64 2.58
N LEU A 96 7.39 -2.31 2.84
CA LEU A 96 6.26 -2.82 2.07
C LEU A 96 5.91 -1.86 0.95
N LYS A 97 5.86 -2.34 -0.29
CA LYS A 97 5.30 -1.55 -1.40
C LYS A 97 3.76 -1.64 -1.37
N TYR A 98 3.08 -0.52 -1.16
CA TYR A 98 1.63 -0.45 -1.09
C TYR A 98 1.15 0.88 -1.70
N LEU A 99 0.17 0.82 -2.62
CA LEU A 99 -0.44 2.00 -3.28
C LEU A 99 0.54 3.04 -3.83
N GLY A 100 1.70 2.60 -4.32
CA GLY A 100 2.69 3.48 -4.93
C GLY A 100 3.66 4.17 -3.96
N VAL A 101 3.52 3.93 -2.65
CA VAL A 101 4.53 4.24 -1.64
C VAL A 101 5.20 2.96 -1.14
N LYS A 102 6.35 3.13 -0.49
CA LYS A 102 7.04 2.10 0.28
C LYS A 102 6.93 2.47 1.76
N ILE A 103 6.24 1.63 2.51
CA ILE A 103 5.95 1.79 3.94
C ILE A 103 7.10 1.19 4.75
N TRP A 104 7.53 1.92 5.75
CA TRP A 104 8.56 1.58 6.72
C TRP A 104 8.03 1.80 8.13
N PRO A 105 8.65 1.24 9.18
CA PRO A 105 8.28 1.51 10.57
C PRO A 105 8.32 3.01 10.93
N ASP A 106 9.25 3.74 10.33
CA ASP A 106 9.56 5.15 10.60
C ASP A 106 8.93 6.12 9.59
N GLY A 107 8.22 5.64 8.57
CA GLY A 107 7.55 6.51 7.60
C GLY A 107 7.22 5.87 6.26
N CYS A 108 6.98 6.71 5.25
CA CYS A 108 6.62 6.29 3.90
C CYS A 108 7.46 7.04 2.86
N THR A 109 7.93 6.33 1.83
CA THR A 109 8.67 6.94 0.72
C THR A 109 8.04 6.65 -0.64
N LEU A 110 8.13 7.57 -1.59
CA LEU A 110 7.63 7.32 -2.94
C LEU A 110 8.40 6.22 -3.65
N THR A 111 7.67 5.36 -4.36
CA THR A 111 8.30 4.35 -5.20
C THR A 111 8.94 4.98 -6.44
N ARG A 112 10.02 4.36 -6.95
CA ARG A 112 10.65 4.76 -8.22
C ARG A 112 9.65 4.85 -9.37
N ARG A 113 8.70 3.90 -9.45
CA ARG A 113 7.63 3.90 -10.46
C ARG A 113 6.79 5.18 -10.39
N ASN A 114 6.38 5.61 -9.20
CA ASN A 114 5.60 6.84 -9.04
C ASN A 114 6.43 8.08 -9.37
N LEU A 115 7.71 8.14 -8.98
CA LEU A 115 8.58 9.25 -9.33
C LEU A 115 8.77 9.39 -10.85
N VAL A 116 8.94 8.27 -11.55
CA VAL A 116 9.00 8.25 -13.02
C VAL A 116 7.68 8.70 -13.63
N ARG A 117 6.55 8.19 -13.16
CA ARG A 117 5.22 8.59 -13.64
C ARG A 117 4.95 10.09 -13.43
N ILE A 118 5.33 10.64 -12.28
CA ILE A 118 5.23 12.08 -12.02
C ILE A 118 6.07 12.84 -13.03
N LYS A 119 7.34 12.44 -13.21
CA LYS A 119 8.22 13.04 -14.22
C LYS A 119 7.61 12.96 -15.62
N GLU A 120 7.01 11.85 -16.04
CA GLU A 120 6.49 11.70 -17.40
C GLU A 120 5.18 12.45 -17.63
N ARG A 121 4.32 12.56 -16.60
CA ARG A 121 2.94 13.04 -16.76
C ARG A 121 2.68 14.42 -16.18
N LEU A 122 3.69 15.07 -15.59
CA LEU A 122 3.54 16.40 -15.00
C LEU A 122 3.01 17.41 -16.04
N ASN A 123 1.90 18.06 -15.70
CA ASN A 123 1.27 19.13 -16.44
C ASN A 123 0.50 20.07 -15.49
N PHE A 124 -0.05 21.16 -16.03
CA PHE A 124 -0.75 22.18 -15.25
C PHE A 124 -1.95 21.65 -14.45
N ARG A 125 -2.61 20.58 -14.91
CA ARG A 125 -3.79 20.02 -14.21
C ARG A 125 -3.42 19.17 -13.00
N ASN A 126 -2.20 18.64 -12.94
CA ASN A 126 -1.79 17.69 -11.91
C ASN A 126 -0.59 18.13 -11.06
N VAL A 127 0.01 19.31 -11.35
CA VAL A 127 1.07 19.90 -10.53
C VAL A 127 0.74 19.85 -9.05
N SER A 128 -0.43 20.36 -8.66
CA SER A 128 -0.77 20.55 -7.25
C SER A 128 -0.81 19.21 -6.53
N SER A 129 -1.42 18.21 -7.17
CA SER A 129 -1.51 16.84 -6.66
C SER A 129 -0.14 16.18 -6.55
N TYR A 130 0.70 16.27 -7.58
CA TYR A 130 2.05 15.68 -7.57
C TYR A 130 2.99 16.41 -6.59
N GLY A 131 2.87 17.72 -6.46
CA GLY A 131 3.60 18.53 -5.50
C GLY A 131 3.27 18.14 -4.06
N GLY A 132 1.97 18.01 -3.74
CA GLY A 132 1.53 17.51 -2.43
C GLY A 132 2.06 16.11 -2.12
N LEU A 133 2.01 15.22 -3.11
CA LEU A 133 2.51 13.84 -2.95
C LEU A 133 4.02 13.77 -2.68
N ILE A 134 4.83 14.54 -3.42
CA ILE A 134 6.29 14.62 -3.19
C ILE A 134 6.61 15.34 -1.88
N LYS A 135 5.81 16.31 -1.48
CA LYS A 135 5.97 16.98 -0.18
C LYS A 135 5.78 16.01 0.98
N GLN A 136 4.78 15.14 0.88
CA GLN A 136 4.42 14.21 1.95
C GLN A 136 5.32 12.98 2.02
N HIS A 137 5.72 12.43 0.87
CA HIS A 137 6.39 11.12 0.79
C HIS A 137 7.73 11.15 0.04
N GLY A 138 8.14 12.32 -0.44
CA GLY A 138 9.43 12.53 -1.06
C GLY A 138 10.46 13.08 -0.07
N ASN A 139 11.68 13.23 -0.56
CA ASN A 139 12.75 13.92 0.17
C ASN A 139 13.07 15.28 -0.45
N TYR A 140 13.91 16.07 0.23
CA TYR A 140 14.32 17.40 -0.23
C TYR A 140 14.87 17.42 -1.67
N LYS A 141 15.70 16.44 -2.04
CA LYS A 141 16.27 16.36 -3.41
C LYS A 141 15.17 16.14 -4.46
N GLN A 142 14.19 15.30 -4.15
CA GLN A 142 13.05 15.02 -5.03
C GLN A 142 12.14 16.25 -5.16
N MET A 143 11.88 16.97 -4.07
CA MET A 143 11.12 18.23 -4.10
C MET A 143 11.84 19.30 -4.93
N LYS A 144 13.14 19.50 -4.70
CA LYS A 144 13.94 20.44 -5.50
C LYS A 144 13.89 20.09 -6.99
N LYS A 145 14.05 18.81 -7.33
CA LYS A 145 13.93 18.35 -8.73
C LYS A 145 12.53 18.58 -9.30
N PHE A 146 11.48 18.35 -8.52
CA PHE A 146 10.11 18.63 -8.93
C PHE A 146 9.90 20.10 -9.26
N ASN A 147 10.37 21.01 -8.41
CA ASN A 147 10.27 22.45 -8.65
C ASN A 147 11.00 22.89 -9.94
N TRP A 148 12.14 22.28 -10.26
CA TRP A 148 12.82 22.54 -11.53
C TRP A 148 12.01 22.06 -12.75
N MET A 149 11.49 20.82 -12.71
CA MET A 149 10.65 20.30 -13.80
C MET A 149 9.37 21.12 -14.00
N MET A 150 8.83 21.63 -12.89
CA MET A 150 7.69 22.51 -12.85
C MET A 150 7.95 23.83 -13.57
N TYR A 151 9.09 24.47 -13.26
CA TYR A 151 9.51 25.68 -13.96
C TYR A 151 9.66 25.39 -15.45
N GLU A 152 10.48 24.41 -15.84
CA GLU A 152 10.77 24.09 -17.24
C GLU A 152 9.50 23.84 -18.08
N ARG A 153 8.57 23.01 -17.59
CA ARG A 153 7.39 22.63 -18.37
C ARG A 153 6.29 23.66 -18.39
N LEU A 154 5.97 24.24 -17.22
CA LEU A 154 4.84 25.15 -17.15
C LEU A 154 5.16 26.55 -17.63
N THR A 155 6.43 26.93 -17.72
CA THR A 155 6.76 28.17 -18.45
C THR A 155 6.65 27.97 -19.96
N LEU A 156 7.04 26.80 -20.50
CA LEU A 156 6.95 26.53 -21.94
C LEU A 156 5.50 26.48 -22.44
N ASP A 157 4.61 25.82 -21.68
CA ASP A 157 3.17 25.75 -21.99
C ASP A 157 2.46 27.12 -21.95
N PHE A 158 3.09 28.17 -21.41
CA PHE A 158 2.53 29.53 -21.34
C PHE A 158 2.94 30.43 -22.53
N PHE A 159 3.93 30.01 -23.32
CA PHE A 159 4.46 30.78 -24.46
C PHE A 159 4.14 30.13 -25.82
N GLU A 160 3.44 29.00 -25.85
CA GLU A 160 2.81 28.39 -27.03
C GLU A 160 1.28 28.58 -26.98
#